data_AF-A0A938JD65-F1
#
_entry.id   AF-A0A938JD65-F1
#
_cell.length_a   1.000
_cell.length_b   1.000
_cell.length_c   1.000
_cell.angle_alpha   90.00
_cell.angle_beta   90.00
_cell.angle_gamma   90.00
#
_symmetry.space_group_name_H-M   'P 1'
#
loop_
_entity.id
_entity.type
_entity.pdbx_description
1 polymer ?
#
loop_
_entity_poly.entity_id
_entity_poly.type
_entity_poly.pdbx_seq_one_letter_code
_entity_poly.pdbx_strand_id
1 'polypeptide(L)'
;MNNPIVAIILAILIIGLVLVSIRRGRLKEKYAILWLLVALFSSAAVIFPETVFKIANTIGFELPSNFLFSIALLIALFLTFLLSTDISKKQRQIENLATELAIIKNQLKK
;
A
#
# COMPACT_ATOMS: atom_id res chain seq x y z
N MET A 1 30.02 -0.21 -10.72
CA MET A 1 30.33 0.87 -9.76
C MET A 1 29.08 1.11 -8.93
N ASN A 2 28.92 0.37 -7.82
CA ASN A 2 27.75 0.48 -6.94
C ASN A 2 27.94 1.72 -6.07
N ASN A 3 27.32 2.84 -6.44
CA ASN A 3 27.40 4.07 -5.66
C ASN A 3 26.32 4.05 -4.57
N PRO A 4 26.68 3.85 -3.29
CA PRO A 4 25.71 3.77 -2.17
C PRO A 4 24.88 5.05 -2.02
N ILE A 5 25.36 6.16 -2.60
CA ILE A 5 24.69 7.47 -2.67
C ILE A 5 23.32 7.36 -3.36
N VAL A 6 23.19 6.55 -4.41
CA VAL A 6 21.92 6.40 -5.16
C VAL A 6 20.86 5.72 -4.29
N ALA A 7 21.24 4.69 -3.53
CA ALA A 7 20.34 4.00 -2.61
C ALA A 7 19.85 4.92 -1.47
N ILE A 8 20.73 5.79 -0.95
CA ILE A 8 20.39 6.77 0.10
C ILE A 8 19.41 7.82 -0.44
N ILE A 9 19.65 8.34 -1.64
CA ILE A 9 18.73 9.31 -2.27
C ILE A 9 17.36 8.68 -2.51
N LEU A 10 17.32 7.44 -3.00
CA LEU A 10 16.07 6.72 -3.23
C LEU A 10 15.30 6.51 -1.92
N ALA A 11 15.98 6.12 -0.84
CA ALA A 11 15.38 5.93 0.47
C ALA A 11 14.78 7.23 1.04
N ILE A 12 15.51 8.35 0.95
CA ILE A 12 15.04 9.66 1.40
C ILE A 12 13.81 10.10 0.59
N LEU A 13 13.82 9.87 -0.72
CA LEU A 13 12.71 10.24 -1.61
C LEU A 13 11.45 9.42 -1.30
N ILE A 14 11.58 8.11 -1.05
CA ILE A 14 10.48 7.24 -0.62
C ILE A 14 9.92 7.69 0.73
N ILE A 15 10.79 7.97 1.72
CA ILE A 15 10.37 8.47 3.04
C ILE A 15 9.62 9.79 2.90
N GLY A 16 10.13 10.72 2.09
CA GLY A 16 9.47 12.00 1.80
C GLY A 16 8.09 11.82 1.16
N LEU A 17 7.96 10.93 0.18
CA LEU A 17 6.68 10.61 -0.45
C LEU A 17 5.67 10.01 0.53
N VAL A 18 6.11 9.10 1.41
CA VAL A 18 5.27 8.51 2.46
C VAL A 18 4.79 9.58 3.44
N LEU A 19 5.69 10.45 3.91
CA LEU A 19 5.35 11.53 4.84
C LEU A 19 4.37 12.54 4.23
N VAL A 20 4.57 12.94 2.97
CA VAL A 20 3.64 13.83 2.25
C VAL A 20 2.28 13.16 2.05
N SER A 21 2.26 11.85 1.79
CA SER A 21 1.03 11.07 1.62
C SER A 21 0.23 10.94 2.92
N ILE A 22 0.92 10.80 4.07
CA ILE A 22 0.31 10.82 5.40
C ILE A 22 -0.23 12.23 5.73
N ARG A 23 0.57 13.28 5.54
CA ARG A 23 0.18 14.67 5.86
C ARG A 23 -0.99 15.20 5.04
N ARG A 24 -1.16 14.71 3.81
CA ARG A 24 -2.26 15.16 2.93
C ARG A 24 -3.62 14.54 3.28
N GLY A 25 -3.72 13.70 4.32
CA GLY A 25 -5.00 13.13 4.78
C GLY A 25 -5.75 12.29 3.74
N ARG A 26 -5.10 11.94 2.62
CA ARG A 26 -5.72 11.19 1.51
C ARG A 26 -5.73 9.68 1.73
N LEU A 27 -4.97 9.18 2.70
CA LEU A 27 -4.98 7.79 3.11
C LEU A 27 -5.97 7.63 4.27
N LYS A 28 -7.06 6.88 4.06
CA LYS A 28 -7.87 6.37 5.18
C LYS A 28 -6.92 5.68 6.17
N GLU A 29 -7.11 5.85 7.47
CA GLU A 29 -6.25 5.30 8.55
C GLU A 29 -5.73 3.87 8.28
N LYS A 30 -6.60 3.01 7.74
CA LYS A 30 -6.31 1.65 7.24
C LYS A 30 -5.07 1.54 6.32
N TYR A 31 -4.93 2.44 5.35
CA TYR A 31 -3.87 2.34 4.34
C TYR A 31 -2.53 2.87 4.84
N ALA A 32 -2.55 3.85 5.75
CA ALA A 32 -1.35 4.35 6.40
C ALA A 32 -0.71 3.27 7.30
N ILE A 33 -1.53 2.49 8.01
CA ILE A 33 -1.07 1.36 8.84
C ILE A 33 -0.37 0.30 7.98
N LEU A 34 -0.94 -0.04 6.81
CA LEU A 34 -0.32 -1.00 5.90
C LEU A 34 1.02 -0.50 5.35
N TRP A 35 1.11 0.78 4.96
CA TRP A 35 2.38 1.37 4.51
C TRP A 35 3.43 1.46 5.63
N LEU A 36 3.01 1.74 6.87
CA LEU A 36 3.90 1.68 8.04
C LEU A 36 4.41 0.27 8.29
N LEU A 37 3.57 -0.75 8.13
CA LEU A 37 3.99 -2.16 8.19
C LEU A 37 5.04 -2.49 7.13
N VAL A 38 4.85 -2.04 5.88
CA VAL A 38 5.85 -2.22 4.82
C VAL A 38 7.17 -1.55 5.17
N ALA A 39 7.12 -0.30 5.65
CA ALA A 39 8.32 0.44 6.06
C ALA A 39 9.04 -0.25 7.23
N LEU A 40 8.29 -0.77 8.21
CA LEU A 40 8.82 -1.51 9.35
C LEU A 40 9.48 -2.82 8.90
N PHE A 41 8.81 -3.63 8.07
CA PHE A 41 9.37 -4.87 7.53
C PHE A 41 10.64 -4.60 6.68
N SER A 42 10.60 -3.57 5.84
CA SER A 42 11.75 -3.18 5.02
C SER A 42 12.92 -2.69 5.87
N SER A 43 12.65 -1.93 6.94
CA SER A 43 13.68 -1.46 7.88
C SER A 43 14.28 -2.62 8.67
N ALA A 44 13.45 -3.55 9.14
CA ALA A 44 13.90 -4.76 9.84
C ALA A 44 14.80 -5.62 8.96
N ALA A 45 14.52 -5.71 7.66
CA ALA A 45 15.35 -6.44 6.70
C ALA A 45 16.74 -5.82 6.50
N VAL A 46 16.88 -4.51 6.65
CA VAL A 46 18.18 -3.80 6.59
C VAL A 46 18.96 -3.96 7.88
N ILE A 47 18.30 -3.95 9.05
CA ILE A 47 18.95 -4.07 10.36
C ILE A 47 19.40 -5.52 10.63
N PHE A 48 18.61 -6.52 10.20
CA PHE A 48 18.87 -7.93 10.44
C PHE A 48 18.90 -8.75 9.14
N PRO A 49 19.92 -8.55 8.27
CA PRO A 49 19.99 -9.24 6.99
C PRO A 49 20.10 -10.76 7.17
N GLU A 50 20.89 -11.26 8.12
CA GLU A 50 21.09 -12.71 8.30
C GLU A 50 19.79 -13.48 8.54
N THR A 51 18.85 -12.91 9.30
CA THR A 51 17.55 -13.53 9.58
C THR A 51 16.72 -13.64 8.29
N VAL A 52 16.72 -12.59 7.47
CA VAL A 52 16.01 -12.56 6.18
C VAL A 52 16.63 -13.56 5.21
N PHE A 53 17.95 -13.66 5.15
CA PHE A 53 18.65 -14.63 4.31
C PHE A 53 18.32 -16.08 4.70
N LYS A 54 18.29 -16.39 6.00
CA LYS A 54 17.92 -17.73 6.49
C LYS A 54 16.50 -18.10 6.09
N ILE A 55 15.55 -17.18 6.25
CA ILE A 55 14.15 -17.39 5.85
C ILE A 55 14.02 -17.55 4.33
N ALA A 56 14.66 -16.66 3.57
CA ALA A 56 14.65 -16.71 2.10
C ALA A 56 15.19 -18.06 1.59
N ASN A 57 16.31 -18.53 2.14
CA ASN A 57 16.91 -19.79 1.74
C ASN A 57 16.04 -21.01 2.14
N THR A 58 15.35 -20.94 3.29
CA THR A 58 14.41 -22.00 3.73
C THR A 58 13.20 -22.10 2.81
N ILE A 59 12.75 -20.96 2.26
CA ILE A 59 11.62 -20.91 1.31
C ILE A 59 12.08 -21.28 -0.13
N GLY A 60 13.39 -21.39 -0.37
CA GLY A 60 13.96 -21.76 -1.67
C GLY A 60 14.32 -20.59 -2.59
N PHE A 61 14.46 -19.38 -2.05
CA PHE A 61 14.95 -18.23 -2.81
C PHE A 61 16.48 -18.18 -2.82
N GLU A 62 17.09 -18.21 -4.01
CA GLU A 62 18.55 -18.10 -4.19
C GLU A 62 19.10 -16.72 -3.82
N LEU A 63 18.38 -15.66 -4.19
CA LEU A 63 18.74 -14.29 -3.85
C LEU A 63 17.73 -13.70 -2.85
N PRO A 64 18.18 -13.17 -1.70
CA PRO A 64 17.33 -12.50 -0.72
C PRO A 64 16.62 -11.27 -1.29
N SER A 65 17.19 -10.62 -2.31
CA SER A 65 16.52 -9.53 -3.04
C SER A 65 15.20 -10.00 -3.67
N ASN A 66 15.16 -11.23 -4.20
CA ASN A 66 13.96 -11.79 -4.84
C ASN A 66 12.89 -12.12 -3.80
N PHE A 67 13.28 -12.56 -2.61
CA PHE A 67 12.37 -12.78 -1.49
C PHE A 67 11.71 -11.47 -1.05
N LEU A 68 12.49 -10.40 -0.84
CA LEU A 68 11.98 -9.07 -0.48
C LEU A 68 11.07 -8.51 -1.57
N PHE A 69 11.44 -8.68 -2.85
CA PHE A 69 10.62 -8.24 -3.98
C PHE A 69 9.29 -9.00 -4.04
N SER A 70 9.30 -10.30 -3.78
CA SER A 70 8.10 -11.13 -3.77
C SER A 70 7.15 -10.75 -2.64
N ILE A 71 7.66 -10.48 -1.44
CA ILE A 71 6.86 -9.96 -0.32
C ILE A 71 6.27 -8.60 -0.67
N ALA A 72 7.07 -7.69 -1.22
CA ALA A 72 6.59 -6.37 -1.63
C ALA A 72 5.46 -6.47 -2.67
N LEU A 73 5.60 -7.37 -3.65
CA LEU A 73 4.56 -7.65 -4.65
C LEU A 73 3.28 -8.22 -4.03
N LEU A 74 3.39 -9.19 -3.12
CA LEU A 74 2.23 -9.76 -2.42
C LEU A 74 1.49 -8.70 -1.62
N ILE A 75 2.22 -7.84 -0.90
CA ILE A 75 1.60 -6.73 -0.16
C ILE A 75 0.94 -5.74 -1.10
N ALA A 76 1.58 -5.40 -2.23
CA ALA A 76 1.01 -4.51 -3.23
C ALA A 76 -0.29 -5.07 -3.83
N LEU A 77 -0.33 -6.37 -4.15
CA LEU A 77 -1.54 -7.06 -4.62
C LEU A 77 -2.65 -7.04 -3.57
N PHE A 78 -2.31 -7.28 -2.30
CA PHE A 78 -3.28 -7.21 -1.23
C PHE A 78 -3.82 -5.78 -1.05
N LEU A 79 -2.96 -4.77 -1.19
CA LEU A 79 -3.33 -3.37 -1.11
C LEU A 79 -4.29 -2.97 -2.24
N THR A 80 -4.04 -3.40 -3.48
CA THR A 80 -4.93 -3.12 -4.61
C THR A 80 -6.28 -3.81 -4.44
N PHE A 81 -6.30 -5.04 -3.93
CA PHE A 81 -7.55 -5.75 -3.59
C PHE A 81 -8.38 -5.00 -2.53
N LEU A 82 -7.72 -4.54 -1.46
CA LEU A 82 -8.37 -3.74 -0.41
C LEU A 82 -8.88 -2.40 -0.93
N LEU A 83 -8.16 -1.78 -1.87
CA LEU A 83 -8.58 -0.53 -2.50
C LEU A 83 -9.78 -0.75 -3.41
N SER A 84 -9.75 -1.81 -4.23
CA SER A 84 -10.85 -2.21 -5.10
C SER A 84 -12.14 -2.42 -4.30
N THR A 85 -12.06 -3.18 -3.21
CA THR A 85 -13.22 -3.43 -2.33
C THR A 85 -13.80 -2.14 -1.73
N ASP A 86 -12.94 -1.24 -1.27
CA ASP A 86 -13.36 0.05 -0.71
C ASP A 86 -14.01 0.96 -1.75
N ILE A 87 -13.49 0.96 -2.99
CA ILE A 87 -14.06 1.68 -4.13
C ILE A 87 -15.42 1.09 -4.48
N SER A 88 -15.56 -0.24 -4.58
CA SER A 88 -16.83 -0.89 -4.90
C SER A 88 -17.92 -0.64 -3.85
N LYS A 89 -17.56 -0.48 -2.57
CA LYS A 89 -18.52 -0.09 -1.52
C LYS A 89 -18.99 1.35 -1.68
N LYS A 90 -18.05 2.27 -1.95
CA LYS A 90 -18.37 3.69 -2.18
C LYS A 90 -19.22 3.89 -3.44
N GLN A 91 -18.92 3.16 -4.51
CA GLN A 91 -19.69 3.19 -5.75
C GLN A 91 -21.17 2.84 -5.52
N ARG A 92 -21.43 1.77 -4.77
CA ARG A 92 -22.80 1.37 -4.40
C ARG A 92 -23.54 2.42 -3.58
N GLN A 93 -22.86 3.10 -2.66
CA GLN A 93 -23.47 4.20 -1.91
C GLN A 93 -23.88 5.35 -2.83
N ILE A 94 -23.01 5.72 -3.79
CA ILE A 94 -23.31 6.77 -4.77
C ILE A 94 -24.53 6.39 -5.63
N GLU A 95 -24.60 5.14 -6.09
CA GLU A 95 -25.73 4.64 -6.88
C GLU A 95 -27.04 4.67 -6.09
N ASN A 96 -27.01 4.26 -4.81
CA ASN A 96 -28.18 4.33 -3.94
C ASN A 96 -28.65 5.78 -3.73
N LEU A 97 -27.75 6.70 -3.41
CA LEU A 97 -28.09 8.12 -3.26
C LEU A 97 -28.64 8.74 -4.56
N ALA A 98 -28.07 8.38 -5.72
CA ALA A 98 -28.57 8.84 -7.00
C ALA A 98 -29.99 8.33 -7.28
N THR A 99 -30.27 7.08 -6.90
CA THR A 99 -31.59 6.46 -7.03
C THR A 99 -32.61 7.13 -6.12
N GLU A 100 -32.28 7.35 -4.84
CA GLU A 100 -33.12 8.07 -3.89
C GLU A 100 -33.43 9.50 -4.37
N LEU A 101 -32.43 10.22 -4.88
CA LEU A 101 -32.62 11.55 -5.47
C LEU A 101 -33.55 11.53 -6.68
N ALA A 102 -33.46 10.51 -7.55
CA ALA A 102 -34.34 10.37 -8.70
C ALA A 102 -35.79 10.16 -8.28
N ILE A 103 -36.03 9.33 -7.26
CA ILE A 103 -37.36 9.09 -6.69
C ILE A 103 -37.94 10.38 -6.10
N ILE A 104 -37.17 11.11 -5.28
CA ILE A 104 -37.59 12.37 -4.66
C ILE A 104 -37.94 13.41 -5.75
N LYS A 105 -37.09 13.57 -6.77
CA LYS A 105 -37.35 14.49 -7.89
C LYS A 105 -38.63 14.15 -8.66
N ASN A 106 -38.95 12.87 -8.80
CA ASN A 106 -40.15 12.43 -9.48
C ASN A 106 -41.42 12.72 -8.66
N GLN A 107 -41.36 12.58 -7.33
CA GLN A 107 -42.46 12.94 -6.44
C GLN A 107 -42.74 14.45 -6.44
N LEU A 108 -41.71 15.29 -6.52
CA LEU A 108 -41.84 16.76 -6.59
C LEU A 108 -42.37 17.28 -7.93
N LYS A 109 -42.36 16.46 -9.01
CA LYS A 109 -42.89 16.83 -10.32
C LYS A 109 -44.38 16.53 -10.50
N LYS A 110 -45.00 15.82 -9.54
CA LYS A 110 -46.45 15.62 -9.47
C LYS A 110 -47.08 16.74 -8.64
#